data_AF-A0A815UBK5-F1
#
_entry.id   AF-A0A815UBK5-F1
#
_cell.length_a   1.000
_cell.length_b   1.000
_cell.length_c   1.000
_cell.angle_alpha   90.00
_cell.angle_beta   90.00
_cell.angle_gamma   90.00
#
_symmetry.space_group_name_H-M   'P 1'
#
loop_
_entity.id
_entity.type
_entity.pdbx_description
1 polymer ?
#
loop_
_entity_poly.entity_id
_entity_poly.type
_entity_poly.pdbx_seq_one_letter_code
_entity_poly.pdbx_strand_id
1 'polypeptide(L)'
;SSTKTDGIHIIHLRDVESFDSLILNPIPQLNQYRNLRLEEVIRASEMRSKLSLESMNLNDQDMEIVVKLGIVEKQCMILNLTDNAITSVGASILSQVFLDNQTFKSLILDRNRILDAGVEFIARGLANANLCFRTLYLDSVGMSDTSCEYLAEMIRRNHGIIYLWLNNNEISDRGVQVLFETIKSCDCGIVMITLSGNTLITDASVDIICSAMFENRAFHQIHICNCGLSTAGKERLQVAAQQTSFILYVISQQVIKQLLPKNSVNLSSISDKATSTLKKSFKLISWNIDAFDTRNPKIFNERINGVVNVIKQEKPDAIFFQEVIPTLLDILKTHLCDYDFYAGNLKNYFVTIFTRRDVFQIQNHSVLSYPWTTMNKNLLTVNGIYRNSIEIDLMTSHLESCDSAVKERIQQLKFCFQKMMNAPKNRIVLFDGDLNLHDHELQQAGNIPAGIYDLWVEMGKKEEYTYTWDMQTNTNLNSSFPRNGFLPRHRFDRLYFRPATTSKIDFKPISFKLQGREMIQPIQRFCSDHWAIQVEFQL
;
A
#
# COMPACT_ATOMS: atom_id res chain seq x y z
N SER A 1 -39.52 -48.34 14.60
CA SER A 1 -38.19 -48.97 14.53
C SER A 1 -37.27 -48.04 13.77
N SER A 2 -36.10 -47.79 14.34
CA SER A 2 -35.06 -46.86 13.90
C SER A 2 -34.44 -47.19 12.54
N THR A 3 -34.11 -46.15 11.76
CA THR A 3 -32.71 -45.88 11.36
C THR A 3 -32.57 -44.40 11.00
N LYS A 4 -31.76 -43.68 11.78
CA LYS A 4 -31.20 -42.36 11.48
C LYS A 4 -30.13 -42.52 10.39
N THR A 5 -30.15 -41.62 9.41
CA THR A 5 -28.94 -41.13 8.75
C THR A 5 -29.11 -39.63 8.57
N ASP A 6 -28.26 -38.87 9.27
CA ASP A 6 -28.14 -37.42 9.15
C ASP A 6 -27.75 -37.07 7.70
N GLY A 7 -28.69 -36.49 6.97
CA GLY A 7 -28.51 -36.03 5.60
C GLY A 7 -28.55 -34.51 5.57
N ILE A 8 -27.39 -33.89 5.31
CA ILE A 8 -27.31 -32.50 4.88
C ILE A 8 -28.11 -32.41 3.57
N HIS A 9 -29.22 -31.69 3.58
CA HIS A 9 -29.98 -31.39 2.37
C HIS A 9 -29.17 -30.41 1.51
N ILE A 10 -28.53 -30.93 0.46
CA ILE A 10 -27.93 -30.12 -0.60
C ILE A 10 -29.09 -29.54 -1.43
N ILE A 11 -29.33 -28.25 -1.30
CA ILE A 11 -30.28 -27.51 -2.15
C ILE A 11 -29.48 -26.90 -3.30
N HIS A 12 -29.78 -27.31 -4.53
CA HIS A 12 -29.17 -26.75 -5.73
C HIS A 12 -29.72 -25.34 -6.04
N LEU A 13 -28.80 -24.41 -6.36
CA LEU A 13 -29.06 -22.99 -6.60
C LEU A 13 -30.00 -22.64 -7.77
N ARG A 14 -30.47 -23.62 -8.55
CA ARG A 14 -31.43 -23.39 -9.65
C ARG A 14 -32.89 -23.37 -9.19
N ASP A 15 -33.16 -23.76 -7.94
CA ASP A 15 -34.53 -23.99 -7.46
C ASP A 15 -35.03 -22.94 -6.45
N VAL A 16 -34.34 -21.80 -6.28
CA VAL A 16 -34.74 -20.75 -5.32
C VAL A 16 -35.24 -19.51 -6.09
N GLU A 17 -36.52 -19.50 -6.44
CA GLU A 17 -37.17 -18.37 -7.14
C GLU A 17 -37.59 -17.21 -6.22
N SER A 18 -37.61 -17.37 -4.89
CA SER A 18 -37.74 -16.23 -3.97
C SER A 18 -37.23 -16.55 -2.56
N PHE A 19 -36.65 -15.55 -1.91
CA PHE A 19 -36.06 -15.65 -0.57
C PHE A 19 -37.11 -15.60 0.56
N ASP A 20 -38.39 -15.48 0.24
CA ASP A 20 -39.46 -15.24 1.21
C ASP A 20 -39.76 -16.47 2.11
N SER A 21 -39.25 -17.65 1.77
CA SER A 21 -39.58 -18.90 2.48
C SER A 21 -38.48 -19.43 3.42
N LEU A 22 -37.32 -18.79 3.49
CA LEU A 22 -36.23 -19.15 4.44
C LEU A 22 -36.07 -18.17 5.60
N ILE A 23 -36.90 -17.12 5.66
CA ILE A 23 -37.18 -16.44 6.91
C ILE A 23 -38.11 -17.37 7.69
N LEU A 24 -37.57 -18.25 8.54
CA LEU A 24 -38.28 -18.83 9.67
C LEU A 24 -37.33 -19.71 10.51
N ASN A 25 -36.79 -19.11 11.56
CA ASN A 25 -37.29 -19.38 12.90
C ASN A 25 -36.97 -18.18 13.80
N PRO A 26 -37.94 -17.66 14.58
CA PRO A 26 -37.61 -16.76 15.69
C PRO A 26 -36.57 -17.44 16.56
N ILE A 27 -35.52 -16.70 16.93
CA ILE A 27 -34.48 -17.12 17.86
C ILE A 27 -35.15 -17.89 19.01
N PRO A 28 -34.86 -19.21 19.19
CA PRO A 28 -35.38 -19.97 20.31
C PRO A 28 -35.04 -19.23 21.59
N GLN A 29 -36.07 -18.89 22.37
CA GLN A 29 -36.06 -18.17 23.65
C GLN A 29 -34.65 -17.84 24.20
N LEU A 30 -34.27 -16.56 24.08
CA LEU A 30 -33.13 -15.97 24.78
C LEU A 30 -33.16 -16.36 26.25
N ASN A 31 -32.19 -17.17 26.68
CA ASN A 31 -31.70 -17.15 28.05
C ASN A 31 -30.25 -17.66 28.12
N GLN A 32 -29.40 -16.82 28.72
CA GLN A 32 -28.13 -17.10 29.44
C GLN A 32 -26.74 -16.87 28.81
N TYR A 33 -26.55 -16.65 27.50
CA TYR A 33 -25.21 -16.26 27.04
C TYR A 33 -24.96 -14.75 27.20
N ARG A 34 -23.96 -14.38 28.00
CA ARG A 34 -23.49 -13.00 28.12
C ARG A 34 -21.98 -12.93 28.17
N ASN A 35 -21.43 -12.01 27.40
CA ASN A 35 -20.02 -11.62 27.48
C ASN A 35 -19.96 -10.14 27.87
N LEU A 36 -19.94 -9.87 29.18
CA LEU A 36 -20.00 -8.51 29.73
C LEU A 36 -18.87 -7.62 29.20
N ARG A 37 -17.66 -8.17 29.09
CA ARG A 37 -16.49 -7.46 28.57
C ARG A 37 -16.71 -7.03 27.12
N LEU A 38 -17.22 -7.94 26.27
CA LEU A 38 -17.55 -7.61 24.88
C LEU A 38 -18.63 -6.53 24.80
N GLU A 39 -19.70 -6.68 25.60
CA GLU A 39 -20.77 -5.67 25.63
C GLU A 39 -20.26 -4.30 26.07
N GLU A 40 -19.39 -4.22 27.08
CA GLU A 40 -18.78 -2.97 27.55
C GLU A 40 -17.93 -2.33 26.47
N VAL A 41 -17.08 -3.11 25.79
CA VAL A 41 -16.24 -2.62 24.68
C VAL A 41 -17.10 -2.06 23.55
N ILE A 42 -18.16 -2.77 23.15
CA ILE A 42 -19.07 -2.29 22.10
C ILE A 42 -19.84 -1.05 22.57
N ARG A 43 -20.33 -1.02 23.82
CA ARG A 43 -21.06 0.15 24.34
C ARG A 43 -20.19 1.39 24.42
N ALA A 44 -18.91 1.23 24.75
CA ALA A 44 -17.93 2.31 24.75
C ALA A 44 -17.54 2.78 23.34
N SER A 45 -17.78 1.99 22.30
CA SER A 45 -17.45 2.38 20.93
C SER A 45 -18.38 3.47 20.40
N GLU A 46 -17.85 4.29 19.49
CA GLU A 46 -18.62 5.34 18.82
C GLU A 46 -19.64 4.74 17.83
N MET A 47 -20.77 5.41 17.65
CA MET A 47 -21.76 5.08 16.63
C MET A 47 -21.15 5.27 15.23
N ARG A 48 -21.52 4.43 14.26
CA ARG A 48 -21.11 4.56 12.85
C ARG A 48 -19.60 4.70 12.66
N SER A 49 -18.84 3.99 13.48
CA SER A 49 -17.38 4.03 13.49
C SER A 49 -16.80 2.65 13.11
N LYS A 50 -15.46 2.55 13.14
CA LYS A 50 -14.78 1.26 13.11
C LYS A 50 -14.88 0.61 14.49
N LEU A 51 -15.42 -0.60 14.53
CA LEU A 51 -15.43 -1.45 15.72
C LEU A 51 -14.34 -2.52 15.58
N SER A 52 -13.31 -2.44 16.42
CA SER A 52 -12.20 -3.41 16.43
C SER A 52 -12.30 -4.34 17.63
N LEU A 53 -12.44 -5.63 17.35
CA LEU A 53 -12.57 -6.73 18.30
C LEU A 53 -11.52 -7.83 18.04
N GLU A 54 -10.34 -7.41 17.57
CA GLU A 54 -9.23 -8.29 17.22
C GLU A 54 -8.60 -8.94 18.46
N SER A 55 -8.25 -10.23 18.35
CA SER A 55 -7.58 -11.00 19.39
C SER A 55 -8.28 -10.94 20.76
N MET A 56 -9.62 -10.90 20.76
CA MET A 56 -10.43 -10.84 21.97
C MET A 56 -10.86 -12.23 22.48
N ASN A 57 -10.42 -13.30 21.82
CA ASN A 57 -10.80 -14.68 22.12
C ASN A 57 -12.32 -14.89 22.04
N LEU A 58 -12.96 -14.26 21.05
CA LEU A 58 -14.39 -14.41 20.79
C LEU A 58 -14.69 -15.74 20.12
N ASN A 59 -15.85 -16.31 20.40
CA ASN A 59 -16.36 -17.54 19.78
C ASN A 59 -17.66 -17.27 19.00
N ASP A 60 -18.27 -18.31 18.45
CA ASP A 60 -19.49 -18.19 17.65
C ASP A 60 -20.68 -17.57 18.39
N GLN A 61 -20.85 -17.84 19.69
CA GLN A 61 -21.96 -17.29 20.49
C GLN A 61 -21.81 -15.77 20.70
N ASP A 62 -20.57 -15.27 20.74
CA ASP A 62 -20.32 -13.83 20.83
C ASP A 62 -20.84 -13.07 19.61
N MET A 63 -20.97 -13.73 18.46
CA MET A 63 -21.43 -13.07 17.23
C MET A 63 -22.87 -12.58 17.33
N GLU A 64 -23.71 -13.19 18.17
CA GLU A 64 -25.05 -12.66 18.46
C GLU A 64 -24.98 -11.28 19.13
N ILE A 65 -24.04 -11.11 20.07
CA ILE A 65 -23.80 -9.83 20.75
C ILE A 65 -23.20 -8.81 19.78
N VAL A 66 -22.23 -9.22 18.95
CA VAL A 66 -21.62 -8.35 17.92
C VAL A 66 -22.65 -7.88 16.91
N VAL A 67 -23.52 -8.78 16.43
CA VAL A 67 -24.61 -8.44 15.51
C VAL A 67 -25.56 -7.45 16.17
N LYS A 68 -26.07 -7.78 17.36
CA LYS A 68 -27.07 -6.96 18.05
C LYS A 68 -26.51 -5.58 18.43
N LEU A 69 -25.42 -5.55 19.17
CA LEU A 69 -24.89 -4.30 19.72
C LEU A 69 -24.01 -3.56 18.72
N GLY A 70 -23.12 -4.26 18.00
CA GLY A 70 -22.14 -3.65 17.11
C GLY A 70 -22.72 -3.24 15.76
N ILE A 71 -23.39 -4.18 15.08
CA ILE A 71 -23.89 -3.95 13.72
C ILE A 71 -25.24 -3.24 13.74
N VAL A 72 -26.19 -3.67 14.57
CA VAL A 72 -27.56 -3.12 14.59
C VAL A 72 -27.64 -1.83 15.42
N GLU A 73 -27.28 -1.87 16.70
CA GLU A 73 -27.39 -0.69 17.57
C GLU A 73 -26.33 0.37 17.25
N LYS A 74 -25.04 -0.01 17.22
CA LYS A 74 -23.94 0.94 16.96
C LYS A 74 -23.78 1.30 15.48
N GLN A 75 -24.45 0.59 14.56
CA GLN A 75 -24.36 0.81 13.12
C GLN A 75 -22.90 0.86 12.63
N CYS A 76 -22.04 -0.02 13.17
CA CYS A 76 -20.61 0.03 12.85
C CYS A 76 -20.39 -0.05 11.33
N MET A 77 -19.46 0.74 10.81
CA MET A 77 -19.18 0.80 9.38
C MET A 77 -18.09 -0.20 8.98
N ILE A 78 -17.17 -0.50 9.88
CA ILE A 78 -16.07 -1.44 9.68
C ILE A 78 -15.99 -2.32 10.93
N LEU A 79 -16.01 -3.64 10.75
CA LEU A 79 -15.91 -4.59 11.84
C LEU A 79 -14.63 -5.42 11.66
N ASN A 80 -13.74 -5.34 12.65
CA ASN A 80 -12.53 -6.15 12.70
C ASN A 80 -12.68 -7.26 13.73
N LEU A 81 -12.74 -8.51 13.27
CA LEU A 81 -12.85 -9.73 14.08
C LEU A 81 -11.62 -10.63 13.94
N THR A 82 -10.51 -10.06 13.47
CA THR A 82 -9.28 -10.80 13.21
C THR A 82 -8.81 -11.60 14.44
N ASP A 83 -8.26 -12.79 14.21
CA ASP A 83 -7.59 -13.61 15.23
C ASP A 83 -8.49 -13.93 16.45
N ASN A 84 -9.68 -14.49 16.17
CA ASN A 84 -10.61 -15.00 17.17
C ASN A 84 -10.89 -16.50 16.92
N ALA A 85 -11.78 -17.10 17.70
CA ALA A 85 -12.21 -18.49 17.56
C ALA A 85 -13.56 -18.60 16.81
N ILE A 86 -13.77 -17.76 15.79
CA ILE A 86 -14.99 -17.76 14.98
C ILE A 86 -14.90 -18.89 13.94
N THR A 87 -15.96 -19.66 13.81
CA THR A 87 -16.10 -20.75 12.84
C THR A 87 -17.17 -20.45 11.80
N SER A 88 -17.48 -21.43 10.95
CA SER A 88 -18.63 -21.35 10.03
C SER A 88 -19.96 -20.99 10.72
N VAL A 89 -20.16 -21.36 11.99
CA VAL A 89 -21.37 -21.02 12.75
C VAL A 89 -21.44 -19.53 13.02
N GLY A 90 -20.38 -18.92 13.54
CA GLY A 90 -20.34 -17.47 13.76
C GLY A 90 -20.44 -16.68 12.47
N ALA A 91 -19.84 -17.18 11.36
CA ALA A 91 -20.02 -16.60 10.03
C ALA A 91 -21.49 -16.61 9.57
N SER A 92 -22.23 -17.69 9.84
CA SER A 92 -23.67 -17.79 9.54
C SER A 92 -24.53 -16.81 10.35
N ILE A 93 -24.12 -16.48 11.58
CA ILE A 93 -24.79 -15.49 12.42
C ILE A 93 -24.53 -14.09 11.86
N LEU A 94 -23.28 -13.79 11.50
CA LEU A 94 -22.90 -12.51 10.90
C LEU A 94 -23.61 -12.26 9.55
N SER A 95 -23.77 -13.29 8.72
CA SER A 95 -24.34 -13.12 7.37
C SER A 95 -25.80 -12.72 7.34
N GLN A 96 -26.55 -12.99 8.40
CA GLN A 96 -27.99 -12.70 8.48
C GLN A 96 -28.32 -11.20 8.42
N VAL A 97 -27.37 -10.34 8.77
CA VAL A 97 -27.59 -8.88 8.81
C VAL A 97 -27.08 -8.13 7.59
N PHE A 98 -26.57 -8.81 6.57
CA PHE A 98 -26.03 -8.14 5.39
C PHE A 98 -27.11 -7.61 4.43
N LEU A 99 -28.28 -8.23 4.36
CA LEU A 99 -29.33 -7.88 3.39
C LEU A 99 -29.86 -6.44 3.58
N ASP A 100 -30.12 -6.05 4.83
CA ASP A 100 -30.81 -4.79 5.14
C ASP A 100 -29.88 -3.69 5.68
N ASN A 101 -28.58 -3.96 5.82
CA ASN A 101 -27.65 -3.01 6.43
C ASN A 101 -27.05 -2.02 5.42
N GLN A 102 -27.49 -0.77 5.48
CA GLN A 102 -27.04 0.31 4.58
C GLN A 102 -25.78 1.05 5.07
N THR A 103 -25.20 0.67 6.21
CA THR A 103 -24.06 1.37 6.82
C THR A 103 -22.77 0.56 6.81
N PHE A 104 -22.88 -0.77 6.74
CA PHE A 104 -21.77 -1.68 6.92
C PHE A 104 -20.95 -1.81 5.63
N LYS A 105 -19.70 -1.37 5.68
CA LYS A 105 -18.81 -1.23 4.51
C LYS A 105 -17.74 -2.31 4.43
N SER A 106 -17.25 -2.79 5.57
CA SER A 106 -16.13 -3.74 5.58
C SER A 106 -16.18 -4.72 6.74
N LEU A 107 -15.89 -5.98 6.43
CA LEU A 107 -15.74 -7.07 7.39
C LEU A 107 -14.34 -7.67 7.28
N ILE A 108 -13.63 -7.76 8.41
CA ILE A 108 -12.31 -8.40 8.50
C ILE A 108 -12.45 -9.64 9.39
N LEU A 109 -12.27 -10.82 8.80
CA LEU A 109 -12.36 -12.13 9.48
C LEU A 109 -11.03 -12.88 9.50
N ASP A 110 -9.93 -12.21 9.17
CA ASP A 110 -8.62 -12.82 9.01
C ASP A 110 -8.23 -13.68 10.22
N ARG A 111 -7.50 -14.78 9.98
CA ARG A 111 -7.01 -15.69 11.04
C ARG A 111 -8.13 -16.28 11.92
N ASN A 112 -9.31 -16.53 11.37
CA ASN A 112 -10.38 -17.31 12.00
C ASN A 112 -10.62 -18.61 11.21
N ARG A 113 -11.16 -19.67 11.83
CA ARG A 113 -11.39 -20.95 11.15
C ARG A 113 -12.76 -20.99 10.47
N ILE A 114 -12.98 -20.09 9.51
CA ILE A 114 -14.28 -19.91 8.84
C ILE A 114 -14.61 -21.10 7.91
N LEU A 115 -13.60 -21.61 7.18
CA LEU A 115 -13.71 -22.71 6.22
C LEU A 115 -14.74 -22.46 5.09
N ASP A 116 -14.87 -23.41 4.17
CA ASP A 116 -15.75 -23.26 3.00
C ASP A 116 -17.22 -23.01 3.35
N ALA A 117 -17.74 -23.72 4.36
CA ALA A 117 -19.12 -23.54 4.80
C ALA A 117 -19.39 -22.12 5.33
N GLY A 118 -18.43 -21.53 6.06
CA GLY A 118 -18.57 -20.16 6.56
C GLY A 118 -18.49 -19.12 5.43
N VAL A 119 -17.61 -19.33 4.45
CA VAL A 119 -17.52 -18.46 3.26
C VAL A 119 -18.79 -18.55 2.42
N GLU A 120 -19.42 -19.73 2.31
CA GLU A 120 -20.73 -19.87 1.65
C GLU A 120 -21.76 -18.93 2.28
N PHE A 121 -21.92 -18.96 3.61
CA PHE A 121 -22.89 -18.11 4.31
C PHE A 121 -22.62 -16.62 4.06
N ILE A 122 -21.37 -16.20 4.14
CA ILE A 122 -20.95 -14.82 3.89
C ILE A 122 -21.25 -14.43 2.44
N ALA A 123 -20.83 -15.26 1.47
CA ALA A 123 -21.03 -15.01 0.04
C ALA A 123 -22.52 -14.92 -0.31
N ARG A 124 -23.35 -15.82 0.23
CA ARG A 124 -24.81 -15.80 0.03
C ARG A 124 -25.46 -14.58 0.66
N GLY A 125 -25.05 -14.19 1.87
CA GLY A 125 -25.55 -12.99 2.54
C GLY A 125 -25.20 -11.71 1.78
N LEU A 126 -24.02 -11.66 1.14
CA LEU A 126 -23.56 -10.54 0.34
C LEU A 126 -24.06 -10.56 -1.10
N ALA A 127 -24.49 -11.71 -1.65
CA ALA A 127 -24.93 -11.83 -3.03
C ALA A 127 -26.16 -10.95 -3.37
N ASN A 128 -26.94 -10.55 -2.36
CA ASN A 128 -28.16 -9.76 -2.55
C ASN A 128 -27.90 -8.26 -2.29
N ALA A 129 -27.96 -7.46 -3.36
CA ALA A 129 -28.20 -6.00 -3.49
C ALA A 129 -27.63 -4.98 -2.45
N ASN A 130 -26.78 -5.36 -1.50
CA ASN A 130 -26.13 -4.41 -0.61
C ASN A 130 -24.97 -3.72 -1.35
N LEU A 131 -25.27 -2.56 -1.92
CA LEU A 131 -24.30 -1.70 -2.61
C LEU A 131 -23.47 -0.83 -1.66
N CYS A 132 -23.58 -0.96 -0.34
CA CYS A 132 -22.77 -0.22 0.62
C CYS A 132 -21.52 -0.99 1.06
N PHE A 133 -21.58 -2.32 1.04
CA PHE A 133 -20.46 -3.18 1.37
C PHE A 133 -19.38 -3.10 0.28
N ARG A 134 -18.12 -2.85 0.67
CA ARG A 134 -17.00 -2.52 -0.23
C ARG A 134 -15.82 -3.47 -0.11
N THR A 135 -15.52 -3.96 1.09
CA THR A 135 -14.28 -4.74 1.34
C THR A 135 -14.54 -5.95 2.22
N LEU A 136 -14.11 -7.11 1.75
CA LEU A 136 -14.14 -8.37 2.52
C LEU A 136 -12.71 -8.88 2.70
N TYR A 137 -12.32 -9.16 3.94
CA TYR A 137 -11.04 -9.79 4.26
C TYR A 137 -11.25 -11.21 4.82
N LEU A 138 -10.65 -12.19 4.15
CA LEU A 138 -10.71 -13.62 4.42
C LEU A 138 -9.28 -14.22 4.35
N ASP A 139 -8.29 -13.51 4.87
CA ASP A 139 -6.92 -14.01 4.89
C ASP A 139 -6.75 -15.10 5.95
N SER A 140 -6.14 -16.23 5.58
CA SER A 140 -5.88 -17.36 6.48
C SER A 140 -7.14 -17.91 7.17
N VAL A 141 -8.24 -18.07 6.42
CA VAL A 141 -9.51 -18.58 6.97
C VAL A 141 -9.76 -20.07 6.72
N GLY A 142 -8.82 -20.73 6.04
CA GLY A 142 -8.91 -22.15 5.70
C GLY A 142 -9.92 -22.45 4.60
N MET A 143 -10.11 -21.52 3.66
CA MET A 143 -10.95 -21.74 2.49
C MET A 143 -10.19 -22.45 1.36
N SER A 144 -10.93 -23.19 0.53
CA SER A 144 -10.44 -23.95 -0.63
C SER A 144 -11.08 -23.45 -1.94
N ASP A 145 -10.86 -24.19 -3.05
CA ASP A 145 -11.50 -23.93 -4.34
C ASP A 145 -13.04 -23.94 -4.28
N THR A 146 -13.64 -24.67 -3.33
CA THR A 146 -15.10 -24.67 -3.14
C THR A 146 -15.61 -23.28 -2.75
N SER A 147 -14.88 -22.55 -1.89
CA SER A 147 -15.21 -21.17 -1.57
C SER A 147 -15.12 -20.23 -2.78
N CYS A 148 -14.21 -20.50 -3.72
CA CYS A 148 -14.10 -19.72 -4.95
C CYS A 148 -15.38 -19.82 -5.81
N GLU A 149 -16.09 -20.96 -5.80
CA GLU A 149 -17.37 -21.12 -6.49
C GLU A 149 -18.45 -20.22 -5.87
N TYR A 150 -18.54 -20.17 -4.54
CA TYR A 150 -19.48 -19.29 -3.82
C TYR A 150 -19.15 -17.80 -4.01
N LEU A 151 -17.87 -17.43 -3.92
CA LEU A 151 -17.42 -16.06 -4.16
C LEU A 151 -17.67 -15.62 -5.61
N ALA A 152 -17.48 -16.51 -6.59
CA ALA A 152 -17.81 -16.23 -7.99
C ALA A 152 -19.32 -15.95 -8.17
N GLU A 153 -20.19 -16.72 -7.51
CA GLU A 153 -21.62 -16.43 -7.56
C GLU A 153 -21.96 -15.09 -6.91
N MET A 154 -21.35 -14.76 -5.76
CA MET A 154 -21.49 -13.46 -5.12
C MET A 154 -21.04 -12.32 -6.06
N ILE A 155 -19.88 -12.45 -6.72
CA ILE A 155 -19.34 -11.45 -7.66
C ILE A 155 -20.28 -11.22 -8.85
N ARG A 156 -20.97 -12.27 -9.35
CA ARG A 156 -21.96 -12.14 -10.44
C ARG A 156 -23.17 -11.31 -10.05
N ARG A 157 -23.55 -11.29 -8.78
CA ARG A 157 -24.80 -10.66 -8.30
C ARG A 157 -24.56 -9.34 -7.55
N ASN A 158 -23.39 -9.16 -6.94
CA ASN A 158 -23.04 -7.99 -6.16
C ASN A 158 -21.99 -7.11 -6.86
N HIS A 159 -22.37 -5.88 -7.20
CA HIS A 159 -21.49 -4.88 -7.83
C HIS A 159 -20.94 -3.83 -6.83
N GLY A 160 -21.27 -3.95 -5.54
CA GLY A 160 -20.80 -3.06 -4.47
C GLY A 160 -19.43 -3.45 -3.93
N ILE A 161 -19.06 -4.73 -3.97
CA ILE A 161 -17.77 -5.21 -3.48
C ILE A 161 -16.67 -4.79 -4.44
N ILE A 162 -15.63 -4.14 -3.90
CA ILE A 162 -14.51 -3.57 -4.65
C ILE A 162 -13.20 -4.29 -4.35
N TYR A 163 -13.01 -4.72 -3.10
CA TYR A 163 -11.75 -5.27 -2.61
C TYR A 163 -11.99 -6.63 -1.94
N LEU A 164 -11.30 -7.67 -2.42
CA LEU A 164 -11.33 -9.03 -1.83
C LEU A 164 -9.93 -9.45 -1.39
N TRP A 165 -9.81 -9.84 -0.12
CA TRP A 165 -8.56 -10.37 0.43
C TRP A 165 -8.71 -11.85 0.76
N LEU A 166 -7.90 -12.69 0.08
CA LEU A 166 -7.99 -14.14 0.09
C LEU A 166 -6.60 -14.79 0.34
N ASN A 167 -5.69 -14.08 1.01
CA ASN A 167 -4.31 -14.52 1.19
C ASN A 167 -4.19 -15.75 2.08
N ASN A 168 -3.13 -16.53 1.89
CA ASN A 168 -2.73 -17.65 2.75
C ASN A 168 -3.87 -18.66 2.99
N ASN A 169 -4.60 -19.03 1.94
CA ASN A 169 -5.62 -20.06 1.96
C ASN A 169 -5.17 -21.28 1.13
N GLU A 170 -6.08 -22.22 0.88
CA GLU A 170 -5.83 -23.44 0.11
C GLU A 170 -6.39 -23.32 -1.32
N ILE A 171 -6.30 -22.12 -1.93
CA ILE A 171 -6.78 -21.87 -3.28
C ILE A 171 -5.76 -22.42 -4.29
N SER A 172 -6.24 -23.22 -5.24
CA SER A 172 -5.45 -23.78 -6.34
C SER A 172 -5.74 -23.08 -7.66
N ASP A 173 -5.09 -23.53 -8.74
CA ASP A 173 -5.40 -23.10 -10.10
C ASP A 173 -6.88 -23.24 -10.47
N ARG A 174 -7.58 -24.24 -9.93
CA ARG A 174 -9.03 -24.41 -10.16
C ARG A 174 -9.83 -23.25 -9.55
N GLY A 175 -9.54 -22.86 -8.32
CA GLY A 175 -10.22 -21.74 -7.67
C GLY A 175 -9.96 -20.41 -8.38
N VAL A 176 -8.71 -20.20 -8.85
CA VAL A 176 -8.36 -19.04 -9.68
C VAL A 176 -9.13 -19.04 -11.00
N GLN A 177 -9.21 -20.18 -11.69
CA GLN A 177 -9.98 -20.31 -12.93
C GLN A 177 -11.43 -19.84 -12.73
N VAL A 178 -12.11 -20.35 -11.70
CA VAL A 178 -13.51 -20.00 -11.41
C VAL A 178 -13.70 -18.51 -11.12
N LEU A 179 -12.84 -17.92 -10.28
CA LEU A 179 -12.92 -16.50 -9.94
C LEU A 179 -12.65 -15.61 -11.16
N PHE A 180 -11.61 -15.91 -11.93
CA PHE A 180 -11.16 -15.03 -13.01
C PHE A 180 -11.96 -15.21 -14.31
N GLU A 181 -12.52 -16.40 -14.59
CA GLU A 181 -13.56 -16.55 -15.62
C GLU A 181 -14.77 -15.67 -15.29
N THR A 182 -15.15 -15.62 -14.02
CA THR A 182 -16.26 -14.78 -13.57
C THR A 182 -15.94 -13.30 -13.72
N ILE A 183 -14.79 -12.84 -13.21
CA ILE A 183 -14.36 -11.44 -13.34
C ILE A 183 -14.25 -11.05 -14.81
N LYS A 184 -13.66 -11.90 -15.65
CA LYS A 184 -13.58 -11.67 -17.10
C LYS A 184 -14.95 -11.50 -17.75
N SER A 185 -15.96 -12.29 -17.34
CA SER A 185 -17.24 -12.39 -18.06
C SER A 185 -18.36 -11.48 -17.54
N CYS A 186 -18.22 -10.86 -16.37
CA CYS A 186 -19.24 -9.99 -15.80
C CYS A 186 -18.72 -8.58 -15.47
N ASP A 187 -19.60 -7.58 -15.58
CA ASP A 187 -19.34 -6.20 -15.15
C ASP A 187 -19.39 -6.10 -13.61
N CYS A 188 -18.48 -6.77 -12.92
CA CYS A 188 -18.38 -6.74 -11.46
C CYS A 188 -17.71 -5.45 -10.95
N GLY A 189 -17.98 -5.09 -9.70
CA GLY A 189 -17.35 -3.94 -9.02
C GLY A 189 -15.92 -4.18 -8.52
N ILE A 190 -15.38 -5.39 -8.71
CA ILE A 190 -14.08 -5.81 -8.18
C ILE A 190 -12.95 -5.04 -8.86
N VAL A 191 -12.25 -4.21 -8.08
CA VAL A 191 -11.06 -3.49 -8.53
C VAL A 191 -9.79 -4.24 -8.14
N MET A 192 -9.80 -4.93 -6.99
CA MET A 192 -8.62 -5.61 -6.45
C MET A 192 -8.95 -6.96 -5.84
N ILE A 193 -8.13 -7.96 -6.16
CA ILE A 193 -8.08 -9.25 -5.46
C ILE A 193 -6.65 -9.52 -4.98
N THR A 194 -6.50 -10.01 -3.76
CA THR A 194 -5.22 -10.53 -3.26
C THR A 194 -5.31 -12.02 -2.92
N LEU A 195 -4.36 -12.78 -3.48
CA LEU A 195 -4.23 -14.24 -3.46
C LEU A 195 -2.85 -14.66 -2.93
N SER A 196 -2.11 -13.74 -2.31
CA SER A 196 -0.73 -14.00 -1.90
C SER A 196 -0.66 -15.14 -0.88
N GLY A 197 0.35 -16.00 -0.99
CA GLY A 197 0.55 -17.14 -0.09
C GLY A 197 -0.31 -18.38 -0.39
N ASN A 198 -1.15 -18.35 -1.43
CA ASN A 198 -1.82 -19.54 -1.94
C ASN A 198 -0.85 -20.35 -2.81
N THR A 199 -0.08 -21.23 -2.18
CA THR A 199 1.05 -21.94 -2.82
C THR A 199 0.64 -22.90 -3.94
N LEU A 200 -0.64 -23.30 -4.01
CA LEU A 200 -1.19 -24.19 -5.03
C LEU A 200 -1.55 -23.47 -6.34
N ILE A 201 -1.39 -22.15 -6.41
CA ILE A 201 -1.56 -21.37 -7.65
C ILE A 201 -0.27 -21.43 -8.46
N THR A 202 -0.32 -22.03 -9.64
CA THR A 202 0.83 -22.27 -10.53
C THR A 202 0.68 -21.55 -11.87
N ASP A 203 1.58 -21.84 -12.81
CA ASP A 203 1.57 -21.26 -14.16
C ASP A 203 0.29 -21.57 -14.95
N ALA A 204 -0.46 -22.60 -14.55
CA ALA A 204 -1.76 -22.91 -15.16
C ALA A 204 -2.79 -21.77 -15.00
N SER A 205 -2.65 -20.95 -13.96
CA SER A 205 -3.50 -19.77 -13.73
C SER A 205 -3.13 -18.54 -14.56
N VAL A 206 -1.95 -18.51 -15.20
CA VAL A 206 -1.43 -17.29 -15.84
C VAL A 206 -2.33 -16.81 -16.97
N ASP A 207 -2.83 -17.73 -17.79
CA ASP A 207 -3.62 -17.37 -18.98
C ASP A 207 -4.93 -16.70 -18.60
N ILE A 208 -5.65 -17.26 -17.61
CA ILE A 208 -6.93 -16.73 -17.18
C ILE A 208 -6.78 -15.38 -16.45
N ILE A 209 -5.71 -15.23 -15.66
CA ILE A 209 -5.39 -13.94 -15.01
C ILE A 209 -5.09 -12.87 -16.06
N CYS A 210 -4.25 -13.18 -17.06
CA CYS A 210 -3.97 -12.28 -18.17
C CYS A 210 -5.24 -11.88 -18.91
N SER A 211 -6.10 -12.85 -19.29
CA SER A 211 -7.37 -12.54 -19.95
C SER A 211 -8.25 -11.59 -19.14
N ALA A 212 -8.36 -11.78 -17.83
CA ALA A 212 -9.12 -10.88 -16.97
C ALA A 212 -8.53 -9.46 -16.94
N MET A 213 -7.20 -9.30 -16.95
CA MET A 213 -6.53 -7.99 -17.01
C MET A 213 -6.83 -7.22 -18.30
N PHE A 214 -6.97 -7.92 -19.44
CA PHE A 214 -7.24 -7.30 -20.73
C PHE A 214 -8.73 -7.02 -20.97
N GLU A 215 -9.60 -7.90 -20.47
CA GLU A 215 -11.02 -7.91 -20.86
C GLU A 215 -11.93 -7.22 -19.84
N ASN A 216 -11.59 -7.21 -18.55
CA ASN A 216 -12.39 -6.55 -17.53
C ASN A 216 -11.96 -5.08 -17.34
N ARG A 217 -12.93 -4.15 -17.35
CA ARG A 217 -12.69 -2.70 -17.27
C ARG A 217 -12.59 -2.14 -15.85
N ALA A 218 -13.06 -2.88 -14.85
CA ALA A 218 -13.10 -2.45 -13.45
C ALA A 218 -11.95 -3.06 -12.63
N PHE A 219 -11.46 -4.23 -13.03
CA PHE A 219 -10.37 -4.94 -12.40
C PHE A 219 -9.03 -4.31 -12.79
N HIS A 220 -8.28 -3.82 -11.81
CA HIS A 220 -7.02 -3.08 -12.07
C HIS A 220 -5.85 -3.54 -11.20
N GLN A 221 -6.09 -4.38 -10.18
CA GLN A 221 -5.04 -4.74 -9.23
C GLN A 221 -5.11 -6.19 -8.78
N ILE A 222 -3.98 -6.89 -8.82
CA ILE A 222 -3.83 -8.24 -8.29
C ILE A 222 -2.55 -8.38 -7.46
N HIS A 223 -2.67 -9.06 -6.33
CA HIS A 223 -1.55 -9.45 -5.50
C HIS A 223 -1.48 -10.98 -5.47
N ILE A 224 -0.37 -11.56 -5.93
CA ILE A 224 -0.18 -13.01 -6.08
C ILE A 224 1.23 -13.41 -5.64
N CYS A 225 1.75 -12.72 -4.63
CA CYS A 225 3.06 -13.01 -4.04
C CYS A 225 3.05 -14.38 -3.35
N ASN A 226 4.20 -15.06 -3.29
CA ASN A 226 4.38 -16.34 -2.59
C ASN A 226 3.41 -17.45 -3.05
N CYS A 227 2.99 -17.41 -4.32
CA CYS A 227 2.29 -18.49 -4.99
C CYS A 227 3.29 -19.44 -5.70
N GLY A 228 2.82 -20.60 -6.13
CA GLY A 228 3.58 -21.62 -6.88
C GLY A 228 3.92 -21.25 -8.33
N LEU A 229 3.97 -19.96 -8.67
CA LEU A 229 4.30 -19.46 -10.01
C LEU A 229 5.80 -19.60 -10.31
N SER A 230 6.12 -20.16 -11.48
CA SER A 230 7.48 -20.20 -12.01
C SER A 230 7.97 -18.80 -12.40
N THR A 231 9.27 -18.64 -12.61
CA THR A 231 9.81 -17.36 -13.13
C THR A 231 9.18 -16.97 -14.46
N ALA A 232 8.98 -17.94 -15.37
CA ALA A 232 8.35 -17.68 -16.66
C ALA A 232 6.88 -17.25 -16.51
N GLY A 233 6.13 -17.88 -15.59
CA GLY A 233 4.76 -17.47 -15.28
C GLY A 233 4.69 -16.04 -14.76
N LYS A 234 5.61 -15.67 -13.85
CA LYS A 234 5.71 -14.31 -13.30
C LYS A 234 6.05 -13.28 -14.38
N GLU A 235 7.01 -13.58 -15.25
CA GLU A 235 7.39 -12.71 -16.38
C GLU A 235 6.21 -12.49 -17.34
N ARG A 236 5.45 -13.53 -17.66
CA ARG A 236 4.24 -13.42 -18.50
C ARG A 236 3.19 -12.50 -17.88
N LEU A 237 2.92 -12.63 -16.58
CA LEU A 237 2.00 -11.73 -15.87
C LEU A 237 2.51 -10.29 -15.87
N GLN A 238 3.81 -10.07 -15.68
CA GLN A 238 4.41 -8.73 -15.73
C GLN A 238 4.28 -8.08 -17.10
N VAL A 239 4.54 -8.84 -18.18
CA VAL A 239 4.35 -8.35 -19.56
C VAL A 239 2.89 -7.96 -19.80
N ALA A 240 1.94 -8.81 -19.39
CA ALA A 240 0.52 -8.52 -19.54
C ALA A 240 0.11 -7.25 -18.76
N ALA A 241 0.58 -7.11 -17.51
CA ALA A 241 0.26 -5.96 -16.67
C ALA A 241 0.83 -4.64 -17.22
N GLN A 242 2.03 -4.68 -17.81
CA GLN A 242 2.63 -3.51 -18.48
C GLN A 242 1.81 -3.04 -19.68
N GLN A 243 1.19 -3.96 -20.43
CA GLN A 243 0.38 -3.62 -21.61
C GLN A 243 -0.96 -2.98 -21.26
N THR A 244 -1.46 -3.18 -20.03
CA THR A 244 -2.78 -2.73 -19.58
C THR A 244 -2.74 -1.64 -18.50
N SER A 245 -1.56 -1.15 -18.12
CA SER A 245 -1.38 -0.29 -16.93
C SER A 245 -1.97 -0.91 -15.64
N PHE A 246 -1.97 -2.23 -15.57
CA PHE A 246 -2.54 -3.00 -14.47
C PHE A 246 -1.54 -3.13 -13.32
N ILE A 247 -2.00 -3.03 -12.08
CA ILE A 247 -1.15 -3.06 -10.89
C ILE A 247 -0.95 -4.52 -10.45
N LEU A 248 0.26 -5.06 -10.64
CA LEU A 248 0.62 -6.43 -10.32
C LEU A 248 1.64 -6.50 -9.17
N TYR A 249 1.32 -7.23 -8.11
CA TYR A 249 2.27 -7.59 -7.05
C TYR A 249 2.56 -9.09 -7.10
N VAL A 250 3.75 -9.46 -7.59
CA VAL A 250 4.20 -10.85 -7.68
C VAL A 250 5.66 -10.98 -7.23
N ILE A 251 5.91 -11.57 -6.06
CA ILE A 251 7.26 -11.80 -5.49
C ILE A 251 7.26 -13.19 -4.84
N SER A 252 8.33 -13.99 -4.95
CA SER A 252 8.46 -15.27 -4.21
C SER A 252 9.40 -15.19 -3.01
N GLN A 253 9.10 -16.00 -1.99
CA GLN A 253 10.10 -16.53 -1.07
C GLN A 253 10.92 -17.64 -1.80
N GLN A 254 12.25 -17.61 -1.60
CA GLN A 254 13.28 -18.60 -1.99
C GLN A 254 14.00 -18.50 -3.37
N VAL A 255 15.25 -17.98 -3.27
CA VAL A 255 16.55 -18.28 -3.95
C VAL A 255 16.72 -18.08 -5.47
N ILE A 256 17.86 -17.44 -5.84
CA ILE A 256 18.88 -17.75 -6.90
C ILE A 256 19.67 -16.44 -7.15
N LYS A 257 20.99 -16.26 -7.00
CA LYS A 257 22.22 -17.07 -7.16
C LYS A 257 22.33 -17.80 -8.51
N GLN A 258 23.07 -17.15 -9.42
CA GLN A 258 23.46 -17.54 -10.79
C GLN A 258 22.47 -17.16 -11.89
N LEU A 259 22.87 -16.17 -12.69
CA LEU A 259 23.03 -16.30 -14.15
C LEU A 259 23.88 -15.10 -14.65
N LEU A 260 25.14 -15.39 -14.99
CA LEU A 260 25.98 -14.54 -15.83
C LEU A 260 25.61 -14.76 -17.31
N PRO A 261 25.92 -13.80 -18.20
CA PRO A 261 25.24 -13.65 -19.49
C PRO A 261 25.85 -14.52 -20.59
N LYS A 262 25.00 -14.95 -21.53
CA LYS A 262 25.42 -15.37 -22.88
C LYS A 262 24.42 -14.87 -23.91
N ASN A 263 24.74 -13.73 -24.51
CA ASN A 263 25.01 -13.60 -25.94
C ASN A 263 24.75 -12.17 -26.40
N SER A 264 25.82 -11.57 -26.89
CA SER A 264 25.89 -10.35 -27.66
C SER A 264 24.99 -10.40 -28.90
N VAL A 265 24.13 -9.39 -29.05
CA VAL A 265 23.67 -8.95 -30.38
C VAL A 265 24.16 -7.52 -30.59
N ASN A 266 24.83 -7.37 -31.72
CA ASN A 266 25.53 -6.19 -32.19
C ASN A 266 24.50 -5.26 -32.86
N LEU A 267 24.37 -4.02 -32.39
CA LEU A 267 23.62 -2.96 -33.08
C LEU A 267 24.50 -1.70 -33.15
N SER A 268 25.52 -1.79 -34.00
CA SER A 268 26.19 -0.62 -34.55
C SER A 268 25.34 -0.06 -35.70
N SER A 269 24.65 1.05 -35.46
CA SER A 269 24.50 2.20 -36.38
C SER A 269 23.20 2.94 -36.10
N ILE A 270 23.29 4.12 -35.48
CA ILE A 270 22.68 5.36 -35.97
C ILE A 270 23.52 6.49 -35.39
N SER A 271 24.04 7.31 -36.30
CA SER A 271 25.00 8.38 -36.12
C SER A 271 24.46 9.57 -35.33
N ASP A 272 25.39 10.19 -34.59
CA ASP A 272 25.30 11.50 -33.95
C ASP A 272 24.73 12.61 -34.84
N LYS A 273 23.92 13.49 -34.23
CA LYS A 273 24.04 14.95 -34.37
C LYS A 273 23.13 15.69 -33.37
N ALA A 274 23.74 16.26 -32.34
CA ALA A 274 23.54 17.65 -31.89
C ALA A 274 24.31 17.87 -30.59
N THR A 275 25.53 18.40 -30.72
CA THR A 275 26.30 18.99 -29.62
C THR A 275 25.57 20.20 -29.05
N SER A 276 25.03 20.03 -27.85
CA SER A 276 24.75 21.10 -26.90
C SER A 276 25.53 20.76 -25.64
N THR A 277 26.55 21.56 -25.34
CA THR A 277 27.36 21.54 -24.13
C THR A 277 26.54 22.09 -22.95
N LEU A 278 25.41 21.44 -22.65
CA LEU A 278 24.81 21.56 -21.33
C LEU A 278 25.68 20.74 -20.36
N LYS A 279 26.17 21.37 -19.29
CA LYS A 279 26.60 20.63 -18.10
C LYS A 279 25.44 19.69 -17.74
N LYS A 280 25.63 18.39 -17.95
CA LYS A 280 24.61 17.40 -17.60
C LYS A 280 24.75 17.20 -16.10
N SER A 281 23.92 17.86 -15.31
CA SER A 281 23.77 17.56 -13.89
C SER A 281 22.49 16.79 -13.66
N PHE A 282 22.48 15.98 -12.60
CA PHE A 282 21.28 15.35 -12.06
C PHE A 282 20.82 16.12 -10.82
N LYS A 283 19.57 16.58 -10.80
CA LYS A 283 19.00 17.33 -9.66
C LYS A 283 17.84 16.58 -9.02
N LEU A 284 17.81 16.56 -7.69
CA LEU A 284 16.76 15.90 -6.91
C LEU A 284 16.28 16.80 -5.78
N ILE A 285 14.96 16.83 -5.56
CA ILE A 285 14.32 17.47 -4.40
C ILE A 285 13.57 16.42 -3.58
N SER A 286 13.78 16.41 -2.26
CA SER A 286 13.05 15.56 -1.29
C SER A 286 12.32 16.45 -0.30
N TRP A 287 11.03 16.19 -0.05
CA TRP A 287 10.22 17.06 0.80
C TRP A 287 9.04 16.33 1.47
N ASN A 288 9.00 16.31 2.80
CA ASN A 288 7.76 16.12 3.53
C ASN A 288 6.91 17.39 3.39
N ILE A 289 5.75 17.30 2.74
CA ILE A 289 4.93 18.48 2.39
C ILE A 289 3.78 18.77 3.35
N ASP A 290 3.61 17.97 4.42
CA ASP A 290 2.60 18.15 5.47
C ASP A 290 1.21 18.49 4.90
N ALA A 291 0.62 17.52 4.19
CA ALA A 291 -0.68 17.71 3.58
C ALA A 291 -1.86 17.58 4.56
N PHE A 292 -1.60 17.50 5.87
CA PHE A 292 -2.63 17.24 6.87
C PHE A 292 -3.44 18.48 7.28
N ASP A 293 -2.90 19.69 7.12
CA ASP A 293 -3.62 20.94 7.45
C ASP A 293 -4.62 21.36 6.35
N THR A 294 -5.63 20.52 6.13
CA THR A 294 -6.71 20.73 5.15
C THR A 294 -7.87 21.58 5.68
N ARG A 295 -7.84 21.96 6.96
CA ARG A 295 -8.93 22.69 7.65
C ARG A 295 -9.23 24.05 7.03
N ASN A 296 -8.23 24.66 6.39
CA ASN A 296 -8.39 25.90 5.64
C ASN A 296 -7.93 25.70 4.19
N PRO A 297 -8.86 25.46 3.24
CA PRO A 297 -8.54 25.20 1.84
C PRO A 297 -7.70 26.29 1.17
N LYS A 298 -7.85 27.55 1.59
CA LYS A 298 -7.05 28.66 1.06
C LYS A 298 -5.59 28.54 1.49
N ILE A 299 -5.33 28.32 2.78
CA ILE A 299 -3.97 28.14 3.30
C ILE A 299 -3.33 26.90 2.67
N PHE A 300 -4.07 25.81 2.60
CA PHE A 300 -3.64 24.58 1.94
C PHE A 300 -3.20 24.85 0.49
N ASN A 301 -4.07 25.41 -0.35
CA ASN A 301 -3.76 25.66 -1.76
C ASN A 301 -2.56 26.61 -1.96
N GLU A 302 -2.45 27.66 -1.16
CA GLU A 302 -1.30 28.57 -1.22
C GLU A 302 0.02 27.88 -0.83
N ARG A 303 0.02 27.01 0.18
CA ARG A 303 1.17 26.18 0.53
C ARG A 303 1.59 25.28 -0.63
N ILE A 304 0.62 24.60 -1.25
CA ILE A 304 0.88 23.71 -2.39
C ILE A 304 1.39 24.48 -3.61
N ASN A 305 0.85 25.68 -3.87
CA ASN A 305 1.37 26.57 -4.92
C ASN A 305 2.83 26.96 -4.64
N GLY A 306 3.19 27.23 -3.38
CA GLY A 306 4.57 27.44 -2.96
C GLY A 306 5.48 26.25 -3.31
N VAL A 307 5.04 25.03 -2.98
CA VAL A 307 5.76 23.79 -3.35
C VAL A 307 5.96 23.71 -4.87
N VAL A 308 4.88 23.86 -5.64
CA VAL A 308 4.91 23.80 -7.12
C VAL A 308 5.84 24.88 -7.71
N ASN A 309 5.86 26.08 -7.14
CA ASN A 309 6.72 27.16 -7.61
C ASN A 309 8.21 26.84 -7.41
N VAL A 310 8.58 26.29 -6.24
CA VAL A 310 9.96 25.81 -5.99
C VAL A 310 10.35 24.76 -7.02
N ILE A 311 9.47 23.77 -7.28
CA ILE A 311 9.75 22.72 -8.27
C ILE A 311 9.89 23.29 -9.70
N LYS A 312 9.01 24.22 -10.11
CA LYS A 312 9.08 24.86 -11.43
C LYS A 312 10.32 25.73 -11.62
N GLN A 313 10.77 26.39 -10.55
CA GLN A 313 11.99 27.19 -10.56
C GLN A 313 13.24 26.31 -10.65
N GLU A 314 13.31 25.26 -9.83
CA GLU A 314 14.49 24.42 -9.73
C GLU A 314 14.58 23.37 -10.83
N LYS A 315 13.44 22.94 -11.40
CA LYS A 315 13.34 21.92 -12.46
C LYS A 315 14.15 20.65 -12.16
N PRO A 316 13.93 20.00 -11.00
CA PRO A 316 14.63 18.77 -10.66
C PRO A 316 14.35 17.65 -11.69
N ASP A 317 15.25 16.69 -11.81
CA ASP A 317 15.02 15.49 -12.62
C ASP A 317 14.18 14.45 -11.86
N ALA A 318 14.31 14.40 -10.53
CA ALA A 318 13.51 13.56 -9.65
C ALA A 318 13.00 14.34 -8.44
N ILE A 319 11.78 14.03 -7.98
CA ILE A 319 11.16 14.65 -6.81
C ILE A 319 10.60 13.56 -5.92
N PHE A 320 10.92 13.63 -4.63
CA PHE A 320 10.44 12.70 -3.62
C PHE A 320 9.57 13.47 -2.65
N PHE A 321 8.33 13.03 -2.47
CA PHE A 321 7.41 13.62 -1.51
C PHE A 321 7.01 12.62 -0.44
N GLN A 322 6.89 13.10 0.79
CA GLN A 322 6.27 12.39 1.90
C GLN A 322 5.00 13.13 2.35
N GLU A 323 4.09 12.40 2.99
CA GLU A 323 2.78 12.92 3.45
C GLU A 323 1.87 13.46 2.35
N VAL A 324 1.90 12.83 1.16
CA VAL A 324 0.96 13.14 0.08
C VAL A 324 -0.40 12.49 0.38
N ILE A 325 -1.48 13.23 0.24
CA ILE A 325 -2.86 12.71 0.28
C ILE A 325 -3.48 12.65 -1.12
N PRO A 326 -4.55 11.86 -1.38
CA PRO A 326 -5.13 11.71 -2.71
C PRO A 326 -5.50 13.03 -3.39
N THR A 327 -6.13 13.96 -2.68
CA THR A 327 -6.53 15.27 -3.23
C THR A 327 -5.31 16.10 -3.64
N LEU A 328 -4.22 16.04 -2.87
CA LEU A 328 -2.97 16.70 -3.21
C LEU A 328 -2.31 16.07 -4.43
N LEU A 329 -2.35 14.75 -4.53
CA LEU A 329 -1.77 14.04 -5.66
C LEU A 329 -2.36 14.50 -7.00
N ASP A 330 -3.67 14.75 -7.06
CA ASP A 330 -4.33 15.24 -8.28
C ASP A 330 -3.86 16.66 -8.67
N ILE A 331 -3.65 17.53 -7.66
CA ILE A 331 -3.10 18.88 -7.87
C ILE A 331 -1.66 18.79 -8.39
N LEU A 332 -0.83 17.95 -7.76
CA LEU A 332 0.56 17.76 -8.17
C LEU A 332 0.66 17.22 -9.60
N LYS A 333 -0.14 16.20 -9.97
CA LYS A 333 -0.19 15.66 -11.34
C LYS A 333 -0.57 16.71 -12.38
N THR A 334 -1.49 17.61 -12.02
CA THR A 334 -1.91 18.71 -12.90
C THR A 334 -0.79 19.71 -13.14
N HIS A 335 -0.03 20.07 -12.11
CA HIS A 335 1.03 21.07 -12.21
C HIS A 335 2.39 20.52 -12.65
N LEU A 336 2.63 19.22 -12.47
CA LEU A 336 3.86 18.51 -12.79
C LEU A 336 3.65 17.54 -13.96
N CYS A 337 2.91 17.97 -14.97
CA CYS A 337 2.52 17.13 -16.11
C CYS A 337 3.70 16.57 -16.93
N ASP A 338 4.88 17.21 -16.85
CA ASP A 338 6.13 16.76 -17.48
C ASP A 338 6.83 15.62 -16.73
N TYR A 339 6.30 15.22 -15.57
CA TYR A 339 6.81 14.14 -14.75
C TYR A 339 5.89 12.93 -14.81
N ASP A 340 6.49 11.74 -14.83
CA ASP A 340 5.81 10.51 -14.45
C ASP A 340 5.78 10.41 -12.92
N PHE A 341 4.75 9.75 -12.39
CA PHE A 341 4.53 9.64 -10.95
C PHE A 341 4.38 8.17 -10.52
N TYR A 342 4.87 7.89 -9.32
CA TYR A 342 4.79 6.58 -8.66
C TYR A 342 4.40 6.79 -7.19
N ALA A 343 3.44 6.00 -6.70
CA ALA A 343 2.90 6.14 -5.34
C ALA A 343 3.25 4.94 -4.46
N GLY A 344 3.58 5.19 -3.19
CA GLY A 344 3.72 4.15 -2.18
C GLY A 344 2.37 3.63 -1.65
N ASN A 345 1.29 4.40 -1.84
CA ASN A 345 -0.09 4.01 -1.55
C ASN A 345 -1.02 4.97 -2.31
N LEU A 346 -2.34 4.75 -2.24
CA LEU A 346 -3.36 5.67 -2.78
C LEU A 346 -4.46 6.00 -1.75
N LYS A 347 -4.26 5.61 -0.49
CA LYS A 347 -5.18 5.89 0.62
C LYS A 347 -4.46 6.63 1.75
N ASN A 348 -5.21 7.39 2.54
CA ASN A 348 -4.70 8.20 3.65
C ASN A 348 -3.59 9.15 3.18
N TYR A 349 -2.40 9.01 3.75
CA TYR A 349 -1.20 9.69 3.29
C TYR A 349 -0.14 8.68 2.85
N PHE A 350 0.72 9.07 1.93
CA PHE A 350 1.73 8.20 1.33
C PHE A 350 2.92 8.97 0.78
N VAL A 351 3.96 8.22 0.42
CA VAL A 351 5.13 8.75 -0.29
C VAL A 351 4.92 8.67 -1.80
N THR A 352 5.57 9.55 -2.56
CA THR A 352 5.58 9.52 -4.02
C THR A 352 6.94 9.84 -4.60
N ILE A 353 7.24 9.25 -5.74
CA ILE A 353 8.38 9.62 -6.59
C ILE A 353 7.84 10.20 -7.89
N PHE A 354 8.32 11.37 -8.29
CA PHE A 354 8.12 11.95 -9.62
C PHE A 354 9.44 11.96 -10.37
N THR A 355 9.43 11.58 -11.66
CA THR A 355 10.62 11.59 -12.52
C THR A 355 10.33 12.30 -13.83
N ARG A 356 11.22 13.19 -14.27
CA ARG A 356 11.01 13.97 -15.49
C ARG A 356 11.06 13.06 -16.73
N ARG A 357 9.97 13.04 -17.49
CA ARG A 357 9.68 12.04 -18.54
C ARG A 357 10.68 12.07 -19.70
N ASP A 358 11.25 13.23 -20.01
CA ASP A 358 12.19 13.43 -21.11
C ASP A 358 13.58 12.84 -20.86
N VAL A 359 13.95 12.60 -19.60
CA VAL A 359 15.29 12.12 -19.21
C VAL A 359 15.29 10.78 -18.49
N PHE A 360 14.11 10.26 -18.13
CA PHE A 360 13.98 8.96 -17.48
C PHE A 360 13.27 7.95 -18.38
N GLN A 361 13.87 6.77 -18.48
CA GLN A 361 13.20 5.56 -18.97
C GLN A 361 13.01 4.64 -17.78
N ILE A 362 11.81 4.63 -17.20
CA ILE A 362 11.52 3.80 -16.03
C ILE A 362 11.33 2.36 -16.47
N GLN A 363 12.07 1.46 -15.81
CA GLN A 363 12.04 0.02 -16.07
C GLN A 363 11.04 -0.68 -15.15
N ASN A 364 10.99 -0.26 -13.88
CA ASN A 364 10.11 -0.85 -12.88
C ASN A 364 9.87 0.12 -11.72
N HIS A 365 8.80 -0.09 -10.98
CA HIS A 365 8.65 0.46 -9.63
C HIS A 365 8.06 -0.61 -8.70
N SER A 366 8.32 -0.51 -7.40
CA SER A 366 7.79 -1.43 -6.41
C SER A 366 7.51 -0.72 -5.10
N VAL A 367 6.51 -1.22 -4.37
CA VAL A 367 6.19 -0.78 -3.02
C VAL A 367 6.45 -1.94 -2.08
N LEU A 368 7.38 -1.76 -1.15
CA LEU A 368 7.74 -2.76 -0.16
C LEU A 368 7.17 -2.34 1.18
N SER A 369 6.13 -3.05 1.63
CA SER A 369 5.55 -2.83 2.96
C SER A 369 6.54 -3.21 4.05
N TYR A 370 6.56 -2.44 5.15
CA TYR A 370 7.22 -2.88 6.37
C TYR A 370 6.24 -3.74 7.17
N PRO A 371 6.48 -5.04 7.37
CA PRO A 371 5.51 -5.90 8.06
C PRO A 371 5.20 -5.48 9.50
N TRP A 372 6.09 -4.69 10.09
CA TRP A 372 6.04 -4.25 11.49
C TRP A 372 5.54 -2.79 11.64
N THR A 373 5.14 -2.13 10.55
CA THR A 373 4.62 -0.75 10.65
C THR A 373 3.29 -0.72 11.39
N THR A 374 3.14 0.26 12.28
CA THR A 374 1.85 0.61 12.89
C THR A 374 1.24 1.85 12.23
N MET A 375 2.00 2.53 11.37
CA MET A 375 1.61 3.76 10.69
C MET A 375 1.43 3.60 9.17
N ASN A 376 1.34 2.35 8.67
CA ASN A 376 1.17 2.03 7.24
C ASN A 376 2.29 2.58 6.35
N LYS A 377 3.52 2.63 6.89
CA LYS A 377 4.71 3.07 6.15
C LYS A 377 5.20 1.98 5.19
N ASN A 378 5.88 2.41 4.13
CA ASN A 378 6.48 1.52 3.14
C ASN A 378 7.72 2.16 2.52
N LEU A 379 8.47 1.35 1.78
CA LEU A 379 9.56 1.78 0.91
C LEU A 379 9.10 1.75 -0.54
N LEU A 380 8.99 2.92 -1.16
CA LEU A 380 8.72 3.04 -2.59
C LEU A 380 10.06 3.04 -3.34
N THR A 381 10.19 2.19 -4.36
CA THR A 381 11.37 2.10 -5.22
C THR A 381 10.99 2.31 -6.68
N VAL A 382 11.74 3.12 -7.42
CA VAL A 382 11.61 3.33 -8.87
C VAL A 382 12.97 3.09 -9.51
N ASN A 383 13.04 2.10 -10.40
CA ASN A 383 14.25 1.69 -11.09
C ASN A 383 14.17 2.14 -12.54
N GLY A 384 15.20 2.82 -13.05
CA GLY A 384 15.20 3.30 -14.43
C GLY A 384 16.58 3.51 -15.02
N ILE A 385 16.56 4.04 -16.25
CA ILE A 385 17.73 4.52 -16.97
C ILE A 385 17.59 6.03 -17.13
N TYR A 386 18.50 6.79 -16.54
CA TYR A 386 18.60 8.23 -16.69
C TYR A 386 19.51 8.57 -17.89
N ARG A 387 19.03 9.47 -18.76
CA ARG A 387 19.70 9.95 -19.98
C ARG A 387 20.31 8.80 -20.81
N ASN A 388 19.55 7.73 -20.98
CA ASN A 388 19.86 6.55 -21.81
C ASN A 388 21.12 5.76 -21.44
N SER A 389 21.78 6.07 -20.32
CA SER A 389 23.11 5.52 -20.01
C SER A 389 23.36 5.25 -18.54
N ILE A 390 22.59 5.88 -17.64
CA ILE A 390 22.83 5.79 -16.20
C ILE A 390 21.74 4.93 -15.59
N GLU A 391 22.10 3.72 -15.17
CA GLU A 391 21.19 2.90 -14.38
C GLU A 391 21.09 3.44 -12.95
N ILE A 392 19.86 3.76 -12.53
CA ILE A 392 19.61 4.43 -11.26
C ILE A 392 18.38 3.85 -10.55
N ASP A 393 18.51 3.68 -9.24
CA ASP A 393 17.47 3.25 -8.32
C ASP A 393 17.13 4.42 -7.39
N LEU A 394 15.89 4.85 -7.47
CA LEU A 394 15.32 5.91 -6.65
C LEU A 394 14.47 5.25 -5.56
N MET A 395 14.71 5.59 -4.30
CA MET A 395 14.05 4.97 -3.16
C MET A 395 13.60 6.07 -2.21
N THR A 396 12.34 6.07 -1.79
CA THR A 396 11.83 7.00 -0.78
C THR A 396 11.00 6.28 0.28
N SER A 397 11.04 6.79 1.51
CA SER A 397 10.23 6.29 2.61
C SER A 397 9.84 7.43 3.55
N HIS A 398 8.79 7.21 4.33
CA HIS A 398 8.52 7.99 5.53
C HIS A 398 8.58 6.98 6.69
N LEU A 399 9.67 6.97 7.47
CA LEU A 399 9.83 5.98 8.55
C LEU A 399 8.92 6.29 9.74
N GLU A 400 8.77 5.32 10.65
CA GLU A 400 7.91 5.44 11.81
C GLU A 400 8.20 6.70 12.63
N SER A 401 7.14 7.48 12.87
CA SER A 401 7.20 8.78 13.51
C SER A 401 7.15 8.63 15.04
N CYS A 402 7.59 9.67 15.77
CA CYS A 402 7.59 9.76 17.23
C CYS A 402 8.59 8.85 17.96
N ASP A 403 8.88 9.22 19.22
CA ASP A 403 9.85 8.54 20.09
C ASP A 403 9.38 7.17 20.58
N SER A 404 8.07 6.90 20.55
CA SER A 404 7.52 5.59 20.92
C SER A 404 7.85 4.49 19.91
N ALA A 405 8.18 4.83 18.66
CA ALA A 405 8.36 3.90 17.54
C ALA A 405 9.83 3.70 17.11
N VAL A 406 10.78 3.97 18.02
CA VAL A 406 12.24 3.89 17.75
C VAL A 406 12.64 2.50 17.24
N LYS A 407 12.07 1.42 17.82
CA LYS A 407 12.43 0.04 17.45
C LYS A 407 12.03 -0.26 16.01
N GLU A 408 10.82 0.10 15.63
CA GLU A 408 10.25 -0.06 14.30
C GLU A 408 11.04 0.76 13.30
N ARG A 409 11.29 2.05 13.59
CA ARG A 409 12.09 2.94 12.74
C ARG A 409 13.50 2.41 12.49
N ILE A 410 14.19 1.88 13.50
CA ILE A 410 15.52 1.27 13.33
C ILE A 410 15.46 0.03 12.43
N GLN A 411 14.44 -0.82 12.58
CA GLN A 411 14.28 -2.01 11.74
C GLN A 411 14.02 -1.63 10.27
N GLN A 412 13.20 -0.61 10.04
CA GLN A 412 12.93 -0.09 8.70
C GLN A 412 14.19 0.52 8.07
N LEU A 413 14.96 1.31 8.82
CA LEU A 413 16.23 1.87 8.32
C LEU A 413 17.20 0.75 7.89
N LYS A 414 17.34 -0.29 8.71
CA LYS A 414 18.17 -1.47 8.37
C LYS A 414 17.69 -2.14 7.08
N PHE A 415 16.37 -2.27 6.91
CA PHE A 415 15.77 -2.83 5.70
C PHE A 415 16.08 -1.98 4.46
N CYS A 416 15.95 -0.66 4.56
CA CYS A 416 16.30 0.27 3.47
C CYS A 416 17.77 0.17 3.08
N PHE A 417 18.68 0.19 4.06
CA PHE A 417 20.12 0.02 3.81
C PHE A 417 20.45 -1.34 3.19
N GLN A 418 19.80 -2.42 3.62
CA GLN A 418 19.98 -3.72 3.00
C GLN A 418 19.51 -3.72 1.54
N LYS A 419 18.40 -3.03 1.22
CA LYS A 419 17.93 -2.86 -0.15
C LYS A 419 18.91 -2.06 -1.00
N MET A 420 19.47 -0.96 -0.48
CA MET A 420 20.52 -0.22 -1.16
C MET A 420 21.75 -1.10 -1.43
N MET A 421 22.20 -1.89 -0.45
CA MET A 421 23.37 -2.77 -0.62
C MET A 421 23.14 -3.89 -1.64
N ASN A 422 21.92 -4.44 -1.69
CA ASN A 422 21.57 -5.55 -2.56
C ASN A 422 21.33 -5.17 -4.04
N ALA A 423 21.17 -3.87 -4.33
CA ALA A 423 20.99 -3.42 -5.71
C ALA A 423 22.22 -3.78 -6.59
N PRO A 424 22.05 -4.07 -7.88
CA PRO A 424 23.16 -4.41 -8.77
C PRO A 424 24.29 -3.36 -8.77
N LYS A 425 25.55 -3.81 -8.87
CA LYS A 425 26.75 -2.96 -8.70
C LYS A 425 26.93 -1.87 -9.76
N ASN A 426 26.31 -2.04 -10.92
CA ASN A 426 26.29 -1.08 -12.04
C ASN A 426 25.29 0.07 -11.83
N ARG A 427 24.48 0.02 -10.77
CA ARG A 427 23.41 0.98 -10.51
C ARG A 427 23.77 1.96 -9.41
N ILE A 428 23.49 3.23 -9.66
CA ILE A 428 23.45 4.26 -8.62
C ILE A 428 22.20 4.03 -7.79
N VAL A 429 22.29 4.20 -6.47
CA VAL A 429 21.12 4.14 -5.60
C VAL A 429 21.03 5.43 -4.79
N LEU A 430 19.87 6.08 -4.86
CA LEU A 430 19.51 7.23 -4.05
C LEU A 430 18.35 6.83 -3.15
N PHE A 431 18.55 6.94 -1.84
CA PHE A 431 17.52 6.69 -0.84
C PHE A 431 17.29 7.94 0.00
N ASP A 432 16.09 8.51 -0.07
CA ASP A 432 15.67 9.63 0.78
C ASP A 432 14.56 9.23 1.75
N GLY A 433 14.23 10.18 2.61
CA GLY A 433 12.92 10.23 3.21
C GLY A 433 12.86 11.20 4.38
N ASP A 434 11.64 11.40 4.88
CA ASP A 434 11.46 11.78 6.27
C ASP A 434 11.70 10.54 7.12
N LEU A 435 12.93 10.42 7.62
CA LEU A 435 13.36 9.24 8.33
C LEU A 435 13.03 9.30 9.81
N ASN A 436 12.55 10.43 10.34
CA ASN A 436 12.29 10.62 11.77
C ASN A 436 13.47 10.23 12.69
N LEU A 437 14.71 10.22 12.16
CA LEU A 437 15.88 9.63 12.82
C LEU A 437 16.58 10.61 13.75
N HIS A 438 16.92 10.12 14.94
CA HIS A 438 17.95 10.70 15.79
C HIS A 438 19.32 10.10 15.49
N ASP A 439 20.40 10.86 15.70
CA ASP A 439 21.75 10.39 15.37
C ASP A 439 22.21 9.18 16.21
N HIS A 440 21.70 9.04 17.44
CA HIS A 440 21.97 7.85 18.26
C HIS A 440 21.26 6.59 17.73
N GLU A 441 20.12 6.73 17.05
CA GLU A 441 19.39 5.61 16.45
C GLU A 441 20.13 5.06 15.24
N LEU A 442 20.80 5.93 14.47
CA LEU A 442 21.67 5.51 13.38
C LEU A 442 22.81 4.63 13.89
N GLN A 443 23.36 4.93 15.07
CA GLN A 443 24.39 4.10 15.71
C GLN A 443 23.81 2.74 16.13
N GLN A 444 22.62 2.72 16.75
CA GLN A 444 21.91 1.48 17.10
C GLN A 444 21.51 0.64 15.87
N ALA A 445 21.33 1.30 14.72
CA ALA A 445 21.09 0.65 13.44
C ALA A 445 22.33 -0.05 12.86
N GLY A 446 23.51 0.12 13.47
CA GLY A 446 24.78 -0.41 12.98
C GLY A 446 25.58 0.58 12.13
N ASN A 447 25.26 1.88 12.21
CA ASN A 447 25.77 2.96 11.37
C ASN A 447 25.45 2.77 9.88
N ILE A 448 25.92 3.71 9.06
CA ILE A 448 25.77 3.66 7.60
C ILE A 448 26.69 2.55 7.07
N PRO A 449 26.19 1.60 6.25
CA PRO A 449 27.03 0.55 5.67
C PRO A 449 28.14 1.10 4.77
N ALA A 450 29.25 0.35 4.68
CA ALA A 450 30.37 0.71 3.80
C ALA A 450 29.91 0.83 2.34
N GLY A 451 30.30 1.93 1.68
CA GLY A 451 29.92 2.24 0.30
C GLY A 451 28.59 2.99 0.16
N ILE A 452 27.89 3.28 1.26
CA ILE A 452 26.77 4.22 1.31
C ILE A 452 27.23 5.49 2.02
N TYR A 453 26.81 6.64 1.50
CA TYR A 453 27.21 7.97 1.96
C TYR A 453 25.96 8.77 2.35
N ASP A 454 25.99 9.44 3.51
CA ASP A 454 25.02 10.49 3.85
C ASP A 454 25.45 11.76 3.11
N LEU A 455 24.59 12.29 2.23
CA LEU A 455 24.98 13.40 1.37
C LEU A 455 25.23 14.71 2.12
N TRP A 456 24.55 14.97 3.24
CA TRP A 456 24.87 16.16 4.04
C TRP A 456 26.27 16.04 4.66
N VAL A 457 26.63 14.83 5.10
CA VAL A 457 27.97 14.53 5.62
C VAL A 457 29.02 14.66 4.52
N GLU A 458 28.79 14.03 3.37
CA GLU A 458 29.71 14.05 2.23
C GLU A 458 29.94 15.47 1.70
N MET A 459 28.90 16.31 1.74
CA MET A 459 28.96 17.72 1.32
C MET A 459 29.50 18.67 2.41
N GLY A 460 30.15 18.13 3.44
CA GLY A 460 30.92 18.90 4.42
C GLY A 460 30.15 19.33 5.67
N LYS A 461 29.00 18.73 5.96
CA LYS A 461 28.21 18.97 7.19
C LYS A 461 27.90 20.45 7.44
N LYS A 462 27.54 21.19 6.39
CA LYS A 462 27.27 22.63 6.50
C LYS A 462 26.16 22.89 7.52
N GLU A 463 26.45 23.74 8.50
CA GLU A 463 25.56 24.01 9.63
C GLU A 463 24.20 24.54 9.18
N GLU A 464 24.20 25.43 8.19
CA GLU A 464 23.00 26.05 7.59
C GLU A 464 22.00 25.06 6.95
N TYR A 465 22.42 23.81 6.71
CA TYR A 465 21.59 22.75 6.13
C TYR A 465 21.41 21.56 7.08
N THR A 466 21.71 21.72 8.36
CA THR A 466 21.66 20.63 9.34
C THR A 466 20.23 20.23 9.69
N TYR A 467 19.38 21.19 10.01
CA TYR A 467 18.04 20.93 10.52
C TYR A 467 17.02 21.08 9.40
N THR A 468 16.33 19.98 9.09
CA THR A 468 15.29 19.93 8.04
C THR A 468 13.91 20.14 8.64
N TRP A 469 13.77 19.89 9.94
CA TRP A 469 12.61 20.25 10.75
C TRP A 469 13.08 21.12 11.93
N ASP A 470 12.66 22.38 11.97
CA ASP A 470 13.21 23.39 12.88
C ASP A 470 12.10 24.31 13.41
N MET A 471 11.66 24.09 14.65
CA MET A 471 10.61 24.91 15.26
C MET A 471 11.06 26.33 15.65
N GLN A 472 12.37 26.62 15.63
CA GLN A 472 12.88 27.96 15.92
C GLN A 472 12.65 28.86 14.72
N THR A 473 12.91 28.34 13.51
CA THR A 473 12.81 29.09 12.25
C THR A 473 11.49 28.86 11.51
N ASN A 474 10.86 27.68 11.64
CA ASN A 474 9.55 27.37 11.09
C ASN A 474 8.42 27.63 12.11
N THR A 475 7.34 28.27 11.68
CA THR A 475 6.21 28.68 12.55
C THR A 475 4.91 27.92 12.25
N ASN A 476 4.91 26.97 11.31
CA ASN A 476 3.69 26.28 10.88
C ASN A 476 2.99 25.54 12.03
N LEU A 477 3.75 24.97 12.97
CA LEU A 477 3.22 24.21 14.11
C LEU A 477 3.01 25.03 15.40
N ASN A 478 3.15 26.36 15.36
CA ASN A 478 3.03 27.20 16.56
C ASN A 478 1.67 27.06 17.29
N SER A 479 0.59 26.71 16.59
CA SER A 479 -0.73 26.49 17.21
C SER A 479 -0.79 25.19 18.02
N SER A 480 -0.04 24.18 17.62
CA SER A 480 0.07 22.88 18.30
C SER A 480 1.14 22.91 19.39
N PHE A 481 2.15 23.78 19.24
CA PHE A 481 3.29 23.93 20.14
C PHE A 481 3.59 25.42 20.37
N PRO A 482 2.96 26.07 21.37
CA PRO A 482 3.17 27.49 21.65
C PRO A 482 4.62 27.77 22.05
N ARG A 483 5.17 28.91 21.58
CA ARG A 483 6.59 29.30 21.71
C ARG A 483 7.07 29.66 23.13
N ASN A 484 6.37 29.22 24.17
CA ASN A 484 6.68 29.55 25.56
C ASN A 484 7.67 28.55 26.21
N GLY A 485 8.31 27.68 25.42
CA GLY A 485 9.19 26.61 25.90
C GLY A 485 10.30 26.23 24.90
N PHE A 486 10.93 25.08 25.12
CA PHE A 486 11.98 24.56 24.24
C PHE A 486 11.44 24.29 22.83
N LEU A 487 12.15 24.78 21.81
CA LEU A 487 11.80 24.62 20.40
C LEU A 487 12.78 23.62 19.75
N PRO A 488 12.37 22.36 19.56
CA PRO A 488 13.22 21.30 19.02
C PRO A 488 13.61 21.55 17.56
N ARG A 489 14.74 20.96 17.17
CA ARG A 489 15.25 20.96 15.80
C ARG A 489 15.87 19.61 15.49
N HIS A 490 15.52 19.04 14.36
CA HIS A 490 15.95 17.70 13.98
C HIS A 490 16.35 17.63 12.50
N ARG A 491 17.23 16.68 12.21
CA ARG A 491 17.61 16.28 10.85
C ARG A 491 16.86 15.00 10.49
N PHE A 492 15.54 15.13 10.41
CA PHE A 492 14.66 14.01 10.12
C PHE A 492 14.74 13.59 8.66
N ASP A 493 14.77 14.57 7.77
CA ASP A 493 14.95 14.34 6.34
C ASP A 493 16.43 14.07 6.06
N ARG A 494 16.72 12.95 5.41
CA ARG A 494 18.09 12.55 5.05
C ARG A 494 18.12 11.94 3.67
N LEU A 495 19.27 12.02 3.01
CA LEU A 495 19.48 11.44 1.70
C LEU A 495 20.80 10.65 1.69
N TYR A 496 20.69 9.37 1.36
CA TYR A 496 21.78 8.43 1.25
C TYR A 496 22.07 8.07 -0.20
N PHE A 497 23.34 7.99 -0.53
CA PHE A 497 23.84 7.72 -1.88
C PHE A 497 24.75 6.49 -1.89
N ARG A 498 24.52 5.59 -2.84
CA ARG A 498 25.45 4.49 -3.16
C ARG A 498 25.89 4.63 -4.63
N PRO A 499 27.17 4.88 -4.91
CA PRO A 499 27.66 4.97 -6.28
C PRO A 499 27.62 3.60 -6.98
N ALA A 500 27.53 3.64 -8.31
CA ALA A 500 27.80 2.45 -9.12
C ALA A 500 29.30 2.15 -9.08
N THR A 501 29.68 0.93 -8.73
CA THR A 501 31.10 0.52 -8.59
C THR A 501 31.68 -0.06 -9.88
N THR A 502 30.82 -0.41 -10.85
CA THR A 502 31.24 -0.96 -12.15
C THR A 502 30.91 -0.05 -13.33
N SER A 503 30.32 1.12 -13.07
CA SER A 503 30.04 2.12 -14.11
C SER A 503 31.27 2.99 -14.36
N LYS A 504 31.46 3.44 -15.60
CA LYS A 504 32.50 4.42 -15.96
C LYS A 504 32.03 5.88 -15.76
N ILE A 505 30.79 6.08 -15.33
CA ILE A 505 30.17 7.40 -15.20
C ILE A 505 30.53 7.99 -13.84
N ASP A 506 31.04 9.22 -13.84
CA ASP A 506 31.51 9.92 -12.65
C ASP A 506 30.38 10.70 -11.96
N PHE A 507 29.44 9.97 -11.37
CA PHE A 507 28.25 10.53 -10.71
C PHE A 507 28.60 11.03 -9.31
N LYS A 508 28.88 12.34 -9.16
CA LYS A 508 29.38 12.92 -7.90
C LYS A 508 28.48 14.04 -7.38
N PRO A 509 28.14 14.06 -6.08
CA PRO A 509 27.40 15.17 -5.51
C PRO A 509 28.25 16.45 -5.56
N ILE A 510 27.64 17.55 -5.98
CA ILE A 510 28.27 18.87 -6.09
C ILE A 510 27.55 19.95 -5.29
N SER A 511 26.29 19.70 -4.89
CA SER A 511 25.50 20.65 -4.11
C SER A 511 24.54 19.93 -3.17
N PHE A 512 24.36 20.50 -1.98
CA PHE A 512 23.33 20.16 -1.00
C PHE A 512 22.84 21.47 -0.40
N LYS A 513 21.52 21.74 -0.49
CA LYS A 513 20.90 22.96 0.04
C LYS A 513 19.49 22.69 0.54
N LEU A 514 18.98 23.58 1.40
CA LEU A 514 17.58 23.56 1.83
C LEU A 514 16.72 24.56 1.04
N GLN A 515 15.52 24.13 0.66
CA GLN A 515 14.52 24.89 -0.09
C GLN A 515 13.23 25.07 0.72
N GLY A 516 12.35 25.96 0.24
CA GLY A 516 11.04 26.20 0.87
C GLY A 516 11.11 26.98 2.19
N ARG A 517 12.24 27.65 2.45
CA ARG A 517 12.50 28.45 3.67
C ARG A 517 11.90 29.87 3.61
N GLU A 518 11.19 30.19 2.54
CA GLU A 518 10.55 31.48 2.32
C GLU A 518 9.10 31.42 2.82
N MET A 519 8.72 32.42 3.61
CA MET A 519 7.36 32.54 4.10
C MET A 519 6.44 33.04 2.99
N ILE A 520 5.32 32.35 2.79
CA ILE A 520 4.31 32.67 1.79
C ILE A 520 3.46 33.83 2.32
N GLN A 521 3.46 34.94 1.57
CA GLN A 521 2.59 36.08 1.82
C GLN A 521 1.31 35.97 0.98
N PRO A 522 0.14 36.37 1.51
CA PRO A 522 -0.10 36.99 2.81
C PRO A 522 -0.42 36.01 3.95
N ILE A 523 -0.40 34.69 3.70
CA ILE A 523 -0.87 33.69 4.68
C ILE A 523 0.05 33.49 5.88
N GLN A 524 1.27 34.03 5.86
CA GLN A 524 2.27 33.95 6.93
C GLN A 524 2.56 32.49 7.35
N ARG A 525 2.65 31.61 6.36
CA ARG A 525 3.00 30.19 6.53
C ARG A 525 4.14 29.81 5.59
N PHE A 526 4.89 28.79 5.95
CA PHE A 526 5.82 28.12 5.05
C PHE A 526 5.10 27.04 4.25
N CYS A 527 5.73 26.57 3.16
CA CYS A 527 5.19 25.50 2.32
C CYS A 527 4.90 24.21 3.12
N SER A 528 5.75 23.90 4.09
CA SER A 528 5.66 22.77 5.01
C SER A 528 6.30 23.14 6.34
N ASP A 529 6.02 22.39 7.41
CA ASP A 529 6.82 22.43 8.64
C ASP A 529 8.23 21.84 8.46
N HIS A 530 8.45 21.07 7.38
CA HIS A 530 9.75 20.63 6.91
C HIS A 530 10.34 21.53 5.80
N TRP A 531 11.67 21.63 5.76
CA TRP A 531 12.44 22.21 4.66
C TRP A 531 12.81 21.14 3.63
N ALA A 532 12.66 21.44 2.35
CA ALA A 532 13.03 20.51 1.29
C ALA A 532 14.55 20.36 1.20
N ILE A 533 15.05 19.14 1.03
CA ILE A 533 16.44 18.89 0.64
C ILE A 533 16.53 18.97 -0.88
N GLN A 534 17.45 19.78 -1.40
CA GLN A 534 17.86 19.73 -2.80
C GLN A 534 19.31 19.29 -2.92
N VAL A 535 19.55 18.30 -3.77
CA VAL A 535 20.89 17.87 -4.14
C VAL A 535 21.11 17.95 -5.64
N GLU A 536 22.35 18.21 -6.02
CA GLU A 536 22.78 18.20 -7.41
C GLU A 536 24.04 17.36 -7.57
N PHE A 537 24.09 16.58 -8.64
CA PHE A 537 25.22 15.73 -9.01
C PHE A 537 25.74 16.14 -10.38
N GLN A 538 27.06 16.12 -10.54
CA GLN A 538 27.69 16.16 -11.87
C GLN A 538 27.77 14.75 -12.47
N LEU A 539 27.74 14.66 -13.80
CA LEU A 539 27.80 13.43 -14.60
C LEU A 539 29.09 13.31 -15.41
#